data_AF-F0ZHB2-F1
#
_entry.id   AF-F0ZHB2-F1
#
_cell.length_a   1.000
_cell.length_b   1.000
_cell.length_c   1.000
_cell.angle_alpha   90.00
_cell.angle_beta   90.00
_cell.angle_gamma   90.00
#
_symmetry.space_group_name_H-M   'P 1'
#
loop_
_entity.id
_entity.type
_entity.pdbx_description
1 polymer ?
#
loop_
_entity_poly.entity_id
_entity_poly.type
_entity_poly.pdbx_seq_one_letter_code
_entity_poly.pdbx_strand_id
1 'polypeptide(L)'
;MTVIENDIDGTKAIQDSNDDDGMIIFFKVRGKMKASTFNGQSIDDLNDLFLKEFPEYSKDGVPPFIIKHRQTKTLYELDEIADLYPGCTLEMKKGSTDLITEGKKRQYVYTGFESDKIVVVMVGLPASGKTYISRKVRNLLNWMGVPAKVFTVGDYRRLRLGAKQPAEFFDPGNVDASRVRLHMAVAAIDDMMGWLNSGAQAAIYDATNLTKERRQLILSRCLREGIEKVIFVESVMTDKKKIETNMIENWKSSPDYEHHSQDEAVKHFRERLSYYEKEYVSVDKTDQLQYIKLYDVGKKIIANNITGYLPSRIMFLLMNLHLNPRPIWLCRSGQCEWEVLGKKGGDSELTAEGENFSHRLASWVDENANDEEVTVWTSTFKRSVRTAQYIPHPKVHVKALDDLDRGEWQGLTREEILKKTPEEFGAHSDDKLGYRIPRGECYLDIIQRLETVILELERTKNTSLIVSHPAPLRCLYGYLTGEPIEKFPYINIPLNTVISLLPTAYGCEVKTFKLM
;
A
#
# COMPACT_ATOMS: atom_id res chain seq x y z
N MET A 1 -21.50 2.49 -15.87
CA MET A 1 -22.58 3.49 -15.91
C MET A 1 -23.80 2.83 -15.33
N THR A 2 -24.11 3.13 -14.07
CA THR A 2 -25.43 3.51 -13.49
C THR A 2 -25.10 3.78 -12.02
N VAL A 3 -24.93 5.06 -11.68
CA VAL A 3 -24.74 5.51 -10.30
C VAL A 3 -26.16 5.76 -9.77
N ILE A 4 -26.58 4.98 -8.78
CA ILE A 4 -27.81 5.21 -8.01
C ILE A 4 -27.28 5.67 -6.64
N GLU A 5 -27.17 6.98 -6.43
CA GLU A 5 -28.19 7.80 -5.75
C GLU A 5 -28.63 7.17 -4.42
N ASN A 6 -28.04 7.67 -3.33
CA ASN A 6 -28.77 8.05 -2.13
C ASN A 6 -27.85 8.88 -1.21
N ASP A 7 -28.47 9.85 -0.56
CA ASP A 7 -27.95 10.84 0.40
C ASP A 7 -27.32 12.09 -0.21
N ILE A 8 -28.15 13.12 -0.44
CA ILE A 8 -28.18 14.36 0.35
C ILE A 8 -29.48 15.09 -0.06
N ASP A 9 -30.55 14.92 0.71
CA ASP A 9 -31.55 15.98 0.83
C ASP A 9 -31.20 16.76 2.10
N GLY A 10 -30.28 17.69 1.93
CA GLY A 10 -29.82 18.65 2.92
C GLY A 10 -30.31 20.05 2.58
N THR A 11 -31.55 20.16 2.07
CA THR A 11 -32.14 21.43 1.62
C THR A 11 -33.05 22.07 2.66
N LYS A 12 -32.79 21.86 3.97
CA LYS A 12 -33.45 22.58 5.06
C LYS A 12 -32.53 22.75 6.27
N ALA A 13 -31.79 23.86 6.29
CA ALA A 13 -31.51 24.69 7.47
C ALA A 13 -30.50 25.79 7.10
N ILE A 14 -30.93 26.80 6.34
CA ILE A 14 -30.32 28.14 6.39
C ILE A 14 -31.47 29.14 6.47
N GLN A 15 -32.08 29.21 7.64
CA GLN A 15 -32.79 30.38 8.12
C GLN A 15 -32.66 30.34 9.64
N ASP A 16 -32.13 31.43 10.18
CA ASP A 16 -31.86 31.73 11.59
C ASP A 16 -30.53 31.25 12.19
N SER A 17 -29.45 31.93 11.79
CA SER A 17 -28.42 32.37 12.73
C SER A 17 -27.78 33.68 12.23
N ASN A 18 -28.05 34.79 12.94
CA ASN A 18 -27.30 36.03 12.82
C ASN A 18 -25.87 35.81 13.37
N ASP A 19 -24.97 35.29 12.54
CA ASP A 19 -23.53 35.38 12.78
C ASP A 19 -22.85 35.89 11.51
N ASP A 20 -22.21 37.04 11.66
CA ASP A 20 -21.41 37.79 10.68
C ASP A 20 -20.07 37.09 10.38
N ASP A 21 -20.11 35.77 10.21
CA ASP A 21 -18.94 34.89 10.19
C ASP A 21 -18.64 34.48 8.74
N GLY A 22 -17.64 35.13 8.16
CA GLY A 22 -17.21 34.88 6.79
C GLY A 22 -16.83 33.46 6.45
N MET A 23 -16.76 33.16 5.16
CA MET A 23 -16.34 31.86 4.68
C MET A 23 -14.82 31.69 4.81
N ILE A 24 -14.39 30.69 5.59
CA ILE A 24 -12.97 30.35 5.69
C ILE A 24 -12.52 29.65 4.40
N ILE A 25 -11.51 30.20 3.74
CA ILE A 25 -10.87 29.66 2.53
C ILE A 25 -9.36 29.51 2.77
N PHE A 26 -8.67 28.76 1.91
CA PHE A 26 -7.23 28.58 1.99
C PHE A 26 -6.54 29.01 0.71
N PHE A 27 -5.55 29.89 0.81
CA PHE A 27 -4.62 30.15 -0.28
C PHE A 27 -3.42 29.22 -0.18
N LYS A 28 -3.10 28.53 -1.27
CA LYS A 28 -1.92 27.69 -1.38
C LYS A 28 -0.93 28.28 -2.37
N VAL A 29 0.16 28.84 -1.84
CA VAL A 29 1.16 29.58 -2.61
C VAL A 29 2.53 28.96 -2.35
N ARG A 30 3.17 28.43 -3.41
CA ARG A 30 4.53 27.83 -3.33
C ARG A 30 4.70 26.84 -2.17
N GLY A 31 3.69 25.99 -1.93
CA GLY A 31 3.70 24.98 -0.87
C GLY A 31 3.41 25.50 0.54
N LYS A 32 3.05 26.78 0.71
CA LYS A 32 2.53 27.33 1.97
C LYS A 32 1.01 27.45 1.90
N MET A 33 0.34 26.95 2.93
CA MET A 33 -1.10 27.11 3.13
C MET A 33 -1.35 28.27 4.08
N LYS A 34 -2.24 29.20 3.72
CA LYS A 34 -2.68 30.30 4.58
C LYS A 34 -4.20 30.34 4.62
N ALA A 35 -4.77 30.33 5.82
CA ALA A 35 -6.20 30.45 6.02
C ALA A 35 -6.61 31.92 5.97
N SER A 36 -7.77 32.22 5.38
CA SER A 36 -8.31 33.57 5.32
C SER A 36 -9.83 33.53 5.39
N THR A 37 -10.42 34.52 6.07
CA THR A 37 -11.87 34.69 6.13
C THR A 37 -12.31 35.59 4.98
N PHE A 38 -13.17 35.08 4.11
CA PHE A 38 -13.69 35.77 2.94
C PHE A 38 -15.15 36.19 3.16
N ASN A 39 -15.38 37.51 3.08
CA ASN A 39 -16.70 38.16 3.19
C ASN A 39 -17.13 38.82 1.87
N GLY A 40 -16.32 38.70 0.82
CA GLY A 40 -16.55 39.37 -0.46
C GLY A 40 -17.63 38.69 -1.28
N GLN A 41 -18.04 39.36 -2.36
CA GLN A 41 -19.03 38.86 -3.31
C GLN A 41 -18.48 38.77 -4.74
N SER A 42 -17.26 39.26 -4.97
CA SER A 42 -16.62 39.31 -6.28
C SER A 42 -15.21 38.70 -6.29
N ILE A 43 -14.71 38.38 -7.49
CA ILE A 43 -13.31 37.96 -7.69
C ILE A 43 -12.34 39.08 -7.30
N ASP A 44 -12.72 40.33 -7.49
CA ASP A 44 -11.90 41.48 -7.09
C ASP A 44 -11.73 41.53 -5.57
N ASP A 45 -12.80 41.29 -4.79
CA ASP A 45 -12.70 41.18 -3.33
C ASP A 45 -11.76 40.03 -2.91
N LEU A 46 -11.74 38.94 -3.67
CA LEU A 46 -10.88 37.78 -3.42
C LEU A 46 -9.42 38.09 -3.76
N ASN A 47 -9.18 38.83 -4.85
CA ASN A 47 -7.87 39.33 -5.25
C ASN A 47 -7.32 40.32 -4.21
N ASP A 48 -8.14 41.22 -3.69
CA ASP A 48 -7.78 42.17 -2.64
C ASP A 48 -7.41 41.44 -1.34
N LEU A 49 -8.20 40.44 -0.95
CA LEU A 49 -7.88 39.57 0.18
C LEU A 49 -6.55 38.85 -0.04
N PHE A 50 -6.32 38.29 -1.23
CA PHE A 50 -5.06 37.64 -1.57
C PHE A 50 -3.86 38.59 -1.47
N LEU A 51 -3.96 39.79 -2.03
CA LEU A 51 -2.86 40.78 -2.02
C LEU A 51 -2.56 41.30 -0.61
N LYS A 52 -3.56 41.36 0.27
CA LYS A 52 -3.37 41.65 1.69
C LYS A 52 -2.55 40.55 2.38
N GLU A 53 -2.83 39.30 2.03
CA GLU A 53 -2.19 38.13 2.64
C GLU A 53 -0.80 37.83 2.06
N PHE A 54 -0.56 38.19 0.79
CA PHE A 54 0.68 38.03 0.04
C PHE A 54 1.08 39.32 -0.71
N PRO A 55 1.55 40.38 -0.01
CA PRO A 55 1.85 41.67 -0.61
C PRO A 55 2.92 41.64 -1.71
N GLU A 56 3.77 40.60 -1.72
CA GLU A 56 4.81 40.41 -2.73
C GLU A 56 4.29 40.21 -4.15
N TYR A 57 3.00 39.86 -4.33
CA TYR A 57 2.37 39.66 -5.65
C TYR A 57 1.73 40.94 -6.22
N SER A 58 1.80 42.07 -5.51
CA SER A 58 1.20 43.35 -5.94
C SER A 58 1.75 43.94 -7.24
N LYS A 59 2.94 43.50 -7.70
CA LYS A 59 3.62 44.07 -8.88
C LYS A 59 3.30 43.40 -10.21
N ASP A 60 2.86 42.14 -10.20
CA ASP A 60 2.73 41.30 -11.39
C ASP A 60 1.27 40.96 -11.75
N GLY A 61 0.29 41.55 -11.04
CA GLY A 61 -1.13 41.16 -11.11
C GLY A 61 -1.40 39.83 -10.37
N VAL A 62 -2.65 39.56 -10.01
CA VAL A 62 -3.04 38.30 -9.35
C VAL A 62 -3.33 37.23 -10.41
N PRO A 63 -2.55 36.14 -10.49
CA PRO A 63 -2.84 35.00 -11.36
C PRO A 63 -4.18 34.34 -11.00
N PRO A 64 -4.85 33.68 -11.96
CA PRO A 64 -6.13 33.03 -11.69
C PRO A 64 -5.99 31.90 -10.67
N PHE A 65 -7.02 31.75 -9.84
CA PHE A 65 -7.11 30.69 -8.83
C PHE A 65 -7.66 29.40 -9.44
N ILE A 66 -7.14 28.27 -8.99
CA ILE A 66 -7.62 26.94 -9.27
C ILE A 66 -8.29 26.41 -8.02
N ILE A 67 -9.54 25.94 -8.17
CA ILE A 67 -10.32 25.33 -7.11
C ILE A 67 -10.63 23.87 -7.46
N LYS A 68 -10.74 23.03 -6.43
CA LYS A 68 -11.20 21.66 -6.56
C LYS A 68 -12.71 21.58 -6.36
N HIS A 69 -13.45 21.11 -7.36
CA HIS A 69 -14.90 20.99 -7.24
C HIS A 69 -15.30 20.10 -6.06
N ARG A 70 -16.26 20.54 -5.26
CA ARG A 70 -16.62 19.91 -3.98
C ARG A 70 -17.05 18.46 -4.15
N GLN A 71 -17.81 18.16 -5.20
CA GLN A 71 -18.41 16.83 -5.43
C GLN A 71 -17.53 15.96 -6.35
N THR A 72 -17.31 16.42 -7.58
CA THR A 72 -16.58 15.68 -8.63
C THR A 72 -15.07 15.60 -8.40
N LYS A 73 -14.52 16.43 -7.50
CA LYS A 73 -13.08 16.51 -7.20
C LYS A 73 -12.20 16.95 -8.38
N THR A 74 -12.79 17.46 -9.46
CA THR A 74 -12.09 18.00 -10.63
C THR A 74 -11.48 19.37 -10.30
N LEU A 75 -10.27 19.63 -10.79
CA LEU A 75 -9.61 20.94 -10.65
C LEU A 75 -9.97 21.80 -11.86
N TYR A 76 -10.34 23.06 -11.61
CA TYR A 76 -10.71 24.03 -12.64
C TYR A 76 -10.39 25.45 -12.17
N GLU A 77 -10.32 26.36 -13.14
CA GLU A 77 -10.11 27.80 -12.88
C GLU A 77 -11.37 28.38 -12.24
N LEU A 78 -11.19 29.19 -11.19
CA LEU A 78 -12.29 29.83 -10.48
C LEU A 78 -12.77 31.04 -11.29
N ASP A 79 -13.89 30.88 -11.99
CA ASP A 79 -14.50 31.93 -12.81
C ASP A 79 -15.57 32.74 -12.04
N GLU A 80 -16.18 32.16 -10.99
CA GLU A 80 -17.22 32.80 -10.18
C GLU A 80 -17.06 32.48 -8.68
N ILE A 81 -17.35 33.45 -7.80
CA ILE A 81 -17.26 33.27 -6.33
C ILE A 81 -18.26 32.25 -5.79
N ALA A 82 -19.38 32.00 -6.51
CA ALA A 82 -20.39 31.03 -6.10
C ALA A 82 -19.85 29.59 -5.99
N ASP A 83 -18.72 29.30 -6.65
CA ASP A 83 -18.04 28.00 -6.60
C ASP A 83 -17.17 27.81 -5.36
N LEU A 84 -16.90 28.88 -4.61
CA LEU A 84 -16.22 28.78 -3.32
C LEU A 84 -17.08 28.04 -2.31
N TYR A 85 -16.42 27.24 -1.47
CA TYR A 85 -17.08 26.55 -0.36
C TYR A 85 -16.20 26.59 0.88
N PRO A 86 -16.78 26.47 2.10
CA PRO A 86 -16.01 26.49 3.33
C PRO A 86 -14.88 25.46 3.36
N GLY A 87 -13.66 25.94 3.56
CA GLY A 87 -12.44 25.17 3.58
C GLY A 87 -11.94 24.72 2.21
N CYS A 88 -12.38 25.36 1.12
CA CYS A 88 -11.77 25.17 -0.20
C CYS A 88 -10.32 25.67 -0.22
N THR A 89 -9.50 25.05 -1.06
CA THR A 89 -8.12 25.46 -1.30
C THR A 89 -8.03 26.06 -2.69
N LEU A 90 -7.49 27.28 -2.75
CA LEU A 90 -7.22 28.05 -3.95
C LEU A 90 -5.72 27.96 -4.24
N GLU A 91 -5.39 27.28 -5.34
CA GLU A 91 -4.01 27.18 -5.85
C GLU A 91 -3.80 28.19 -6.99
N MET A 92 -2.61 28.78 -7.11
CA MET A 92 -2.33 29.72 -8.20
C MET A 92 -1.86 28.98 -9.46
N LYS A 93 -2.38 29.36 -10.64
CA LYS A 93 -1.91 28.85 -11.94
C LYS A 93 -0.63 29.56 -12.38
N LYS A 94 0.36 28.84 -12.93
CA LYS A 94 1.53 29.45 -13.59
C LYS A 94 1.73 28.86 -14.98
N GLY A 95 1.19 29.52 -16.00
CA GLY A 95 1.29 29.09 -17.39
C GLY A 95 0.30 27.97 -17.77
N SER A 96 0.27 27.63 -19.07
CA SER A 96 -0.76 26.80 -19.69
C SER A 96 -0.64 25.29 -19.46
N THR A 97 0.41 24.79 -18.80
CA THR A 97 0.62 23.33 -18.68
C THR A 97 1.04 22.81 -17.32
N ASP A 98 1.40 23.63 -16.34
CA ASP A 98 1.84 23.11 -15.04
C ASP A 98 1.23 23.90 -13.87
N LEU A 99 0.46 23.21 -13.03
CA LEU A 99 0.16 23.67 -11.67
C LEU A 99 1.50 23.81 -10.93
N ILE A 100 1.65 24.84 -10.08
CA ILE A 100 2.82 24.98 -9.22
C ILE A 100 2.76 23.90 -8.12
N THR A 101 3.06 22.65 -8.46
CA THR A 101 3.50 21.63 -7.49
C THR A 101 5.00 21.71 -7.27
N GLU A 102 5.54 22.91 -7.03
CA GLU A 102 6.92 23.12 -6.55
C GLU A 102 6.98 23.06 -5.01
N GLY A 103 6.20 22.17 -4.39
CA GLY A 103 6.50 21.69 -3.05
C GLY A 103 7.41 20.49 -3.19
N LYS A 104 8.61 20.51 -2.60
CA LYS A 104 9.38 19.28 -2.39
C LYS A 104 8.43 18.27 -1.73
N LYS A 105 8.10 17.17 -2.42
CA LYS A 105 7.36 16.07 -1.80
C LYS A 105 8.10 15.72 -0.51
N ARG A 106 7.43 15.81 0.63
CA ARG A 106 8.02 15.40 1.90
C ARG A 106 8.43 13.95 1.75
N GLN A 107 9.72 13.69 1.89
CA GLN A 107 10.23 12.33 1.83
C GLN A 107 9.99 11.73 3.21
N TYR A 108 8.95 10.91 3.35
CA TYR A 108 8.65 10.20 4.58
C TYR A 108 9.60 9.01 4.71
N VAL A 109 10.89 9.30 4.93
CA VAL A 109 11.90 8.28 5.21
C VAL A 109 11.72 7.85 6.66
N TYR A 110 11.41 6.58 6.89
CA TYR A 110 11.54 6.02 8.23
C TYR A 110 13.02 6.09 8.65
N THR A 111 13.27 6.79 9.74
CA THR A 111 14.59 7.25 10.23
C THR A 111 15.43 6.13 10.87
N GLY A 112 15.47 4.95 10.28
CA GLY A 112 16.30 3.86 10.75
C GLY A 112 17.77 4.01 10.33
N PHE A 113 18.44 5.14 10.65
CA PHE A 113 19.89 5.42 10.63
C PHE A 113 20.77 4.96 9.42
N GLU A 114 20.23 4.27 8.43
CA GLU A 114 20.94 3.68 7.31
C GLU A 114 20.54 4.42 6.03
N SER A 115 21.42 5.29 5.56
CA SER A 115 21.36 5.89 4.22
C SER A 115 21.73 4.90 3.11
N ASP A 116 22.18 3.70 3.48
CA ASP A 116 22.76 2.75 2.55
C ASP A 116 21.70 2.11 1.66
N LYS A 117 22.05 1.97 0.38
CA LYS A 117 21.27 1.20 -0.59
C LYS A 117 21.32 -0.29 -0.24
N ILE A 118 20.19 -0.97 -0.38
CA ILE A 118 20.07 -2.42 -0.18
C ILE A 118 19.58 -3.11 -1.45
N VAL A 119 20.23 -4.22 -1.81
CA VAL A 119 19.81 -5.08 -2.92
C VAL A 119 19.49 -6.47 -2.38
N VAL A 120 18.27 -6.93 -2.63
CA VAL A 120 17.83 -8.29 -2.33
C VAL A 120 17.86 -9.11 -3.61
N VAL A 121 18.66 -10.17 -3.66
CA VAL A 121 18.80 -11.03 -4.84
C VAL A 121 18.11 -12.36 -4.57
N MET A 122 17.05 -12.67 -5.31
CA MET A 122 16.36 -13.95 -5.15
C MET A 122 17.17 -15.08 -5.77
N VAL A 123 17.16 -16.25 -5.12
CA VAL A 123 17.81 -17.47 -5.61
C VAL A 123 16.85 -18.64 -5.46
N GLY A 124 16.84 -19.55 -6.44
CA GLY A 124 16.14 -20.82 -6.32
C GLY A 124 15.39 -21.23 -7.60
N LEU A 125 15.03 -22.50 -7.65
CA LEU A 125 14.34 -23.12 -8.78
C LEU A 125 12.97 -22.48 -9.07
N PRO A 126 12.46 -22.56 -10.31
CA PRO A 126 11.08 -22.15 -10.61
C PRO A 126 10.04 -22.74 -9.63
N ALA A 127 8.92 -22.04 -9.43
CA ALA A 127 7.85 -22.42 -8.48
C ALA A 127 8.26 -22.56 -7.00
N SER A 128 9.44 -22.06 -6.60
CA SER A 128 9.84 -21.99 -5.19
C SER A 128 9.26 -20.81 -4.40
N GLY A 129 8.36 -20.02 -4.99
CA GLY A 129 7.73 -18.87 -4.31
C GLY A 129 8.57 -17.59 -4.28
N LYS A 130 9.66 -17.50 -5.07
CA LYS A 130 10.53 -16.30 -5.14
C LYS A 130 9.76 -15.01 -5.42
N THR A 131 8.89 -15.02 -6.41
CA THR A 131 8.13 -13.83 -6.82
C THR A 131 7.14 -13.38 -5.73
N TYR A 132 6.51 -14.34 -5.03
CA TYR A 132 5.70 -14.06 -3.85
C TYR A 132 6.54 -13.40 -2.73
N ILE A 133 7.67 -14.01 -2.38
CA ILE A 133 8.60 -13.48 -1.36
C ILE A 133 9.10 -12.08 -1.75
N SER A 134 9.48 -11.87 -3.00
CA SER A 134 9.97 -10.59 -3.53
C SER A 134 8.96 -9.47 -3.33
N ARG A 135 7.69 -9.73 -3.64
CA ARG A 135 6.59 -8.78 -3.46
C ARG A 135 6.34 -8.49 -1.98
N LYS A 136 6.36 -9.51 -1.12
CA LYS A 136 6.20 -9.32 0.33
C LYS A 136 7.32 -8.46 0.94
N VAL A 137 8.57 -8.72 0.55
CA VAL A 137 9.73 -7.91 0.95
C VAL A 137 9.58 -6.47 0.45
N ARG A 138 9.20 -6.27 -0.82
CA ARG A 138 8.92 -4.95 -1.38
C ARG A 138 7.82 -4.21 -0.59
N ASN A 139 6.71 -4.88 -0.29
CA ASN A 139 5.58 -4.28 0.43
C ASN A 139 5.98 -3.85 1.84
N LEU A 140 6.76 -4.67 2.56
CA LEU A 140 7.30 -4.30 3.86
C LEU A 140 8.20 -3.06 3.77
N LEU A 141 9.14 -3.04 2.82
CA LEU A 141 10.07 -1.92 2.69
C LEU A 141 9.32 -0.62 2.34
N ASN A 142 8.39 -0.66 1.39
CA ASN A 142 7.56 0.49 1.05
C ASN A 142 6.65 0.92 2.21
N TRP A 143 6.10 -0.02 2.97
CA TRP A 143 5.33 0.25 4.19
C TRP A 143 6.17 1.01 5.22
N MET A 144 7.43 0.62 5.38
CA MET A 144 8.41 1.33 6.20
C MET A 144 8.90 2.63 5.56
N GLY A 145 8.30 3.13 4.47
CA GLY A 145 8.75 4.35 3.80
C GLY A 145 10.12 4.24 3.12
N VAL A 146 10.62 3.02 2.87
CA VAL A 146 11.85 2.75 2.11
C VAL A 146 11.48 2.46 0.65
N PRO A 147 11.77 3.37 -0.30
CA PRO A 147 11.38 3.17 -1.70
C PRO A 147 12.00 1.91 -2.28
N ALA A 148 11.14 0.93 -2.58
CA ALA A 148 11.53 -0.41 -3.03
C ALA A 148 10.80 -0.82 -4.31
N LYS A 149 11.56 -1.41 -5.25
CA LYS A 149 11.04 -1.93 -6.52
C LYS A 149 11.57 -3.34 -6.81
N VAL A 150 10.73 -4.16 -7.43
CA VAL A 150 11.10 -5.51 -7.90
C VAL A 150 11.46 -5.45 -9.39
N PHE A 151 12.57 -6.09 -9.74
CA PHE A 151 13.08 -6.24 -11.10
C PHE A 151 13.04 -7.72 -11.46
N THR A 152 11.95 -8.15 -12.12
CA THR A 152 11.76 -9.55 -12.50
C THR A 152 12.34 -9.81 -13.89
N VAL A 153 13.42 -10.57 -13.96
CA VAL A 153 14.14 -10.85 -15.24
C VAL A 153 13.23 -11.53 -16.28
N GLY A 154 12.21 -12.27 -15.82
CA GLY A 154 11.19 -12.85 -16.69
C GLY A 154 10.45 -11.81 -17.53
N ASP A 155 10.21 -10.61 -17.01
CA ASP A 155 9.52 -9.52 -17.74
C ASP A 155 10.37 -8.99 -18.89
N TYR A 156 11.67 -8.81 -18.67
CA TYR A 156 12.63 -8.39 -19.70
C TYR A 156 12.67 -9.37 -20.87
N ARG A 157 12.73 -10.67 -20.54
CA ARG A 157 12.65 -11.74 -21.55
C ARG A 157 11.32 -11.69 -22.31
N ARG A 158 10.18 -11.54 -21.61
CA ARG A 158 8.84 -11.45 -22.23
C ARG A 158 8.72 -10.26 -23.16
N LEU A 159 9.19 -9.09 -22.74
CA LEU A 159 9.13 -7.86 -23.53
C LEU A 159 9.90 -7.99 -24.85
N ARG A 160 11.04 -8.69 -24.83
CA ARG A 160 11.91 -8.80 -26.01
C ARG A 160 11.59 -9.97 -26.93
N LEU A 161 11.23 -11.13 -26.37
CA LEU A 161 11.09 -12.40 -27.11
C LEU A 161 9.65 -12.91 -27.15
N GLY A 162 8.72 -12.25 -26.47
CA GLY A 162 7.37 -12.75 -26.23
C GLY A 162 7.29 -13.75 -25.07
N ALA A 163 6.06 -14.05 -24.66
CA ALA A 163 5.79 -14.92 -23.51
C ALA A 163 6.00 -16.41 -23.77
N LYS A 164 5.84 -16.86 -25.02
CA LYS A 164 5.95 -18.27 -25.41
C LYS A 164 7.38 -18.59 -25.81
N GLN A 165 8.06 -19.37 -24.98
CA GLN A 165 9.39 -19.93 -25.26
C GLN A 165 9.37 -21.43 -24.98
N PRO A 166 9.99 -22.26 -25.84
CA PRO A 166 10.03 -23.71 -25.65
C PRO A 166 10.93 -24.10 -24.45
N ALA A 167 10.80 -25.31 -23.90
CA ALA A 167 11.52 -25.70 -22.68
C ALA A 167 13.04 -25.72 -22.91
N GLU A 168 13.46 -26.10 -24.12
CA GLU A 168 14.85 -26.14 -24.60
C GLU A 168 15.50 -24.74 -24.62
N PHE A 169 14.70 -23.67 -24.64
CA PHE A 169 15.21 -22.31 -24.44
C PHE A 169 15.84 -22.15 -23.05
N PHE A 170 15.52 -22.99 -22.07
CA PHE A 170 16.09 -22.95 -20.72
C PHE A 170 17.21 -23.96 -20.50
N ASP A 171 17.57 -24.74 -21.51
CA ASP A 171 18.68 -25.69 -21.42
C ASP A 171 20.02 -24.94 -21.23
N PRO A 172 20.82 -25.28 -20.19
CA PRO A 172 22.19 -24.78 -20.05
C PRO A 172 23.09 -25.12 -21.25
N GLY A 173 22.82 -26.24 -21.95
CA GLY A 173 23.54 -26.63 -23.15
C GLY A 173 23.24 -25.76 -24.38
N ASN A 174 22.15 -24.99 -24.36
CA ASN A 174 21.80 -24.06 -25.43
C ASN A 174 22.55 -22.74 -25.23
N VAL A 175 23.71 -22.62 -25.88
CA VAL A 175 24.62 -21.46 -25.75
C VAL A 175 23.97 -20.15 -26.19
N ASP A 176 23.21 -20.17 -27.28
CA ASP A 176 22.56 -18.97 -27.80
C ASP A 176 21.43 -18.48 -26.91
N ALA A 177 20.56 -19.40 -26.46
CA ALA A 177 19.53 -19.05 -25.49
C ALA A 177 20.14 -18.56 -24.17
N SER A 178 21.22 -19.20 -23.70
CA SER A 178 21.93 -18.78 -22.48
C SER A 178 22.51 -17.37 -22.60
N ARG A 179 23.05 -17.01 -23.76
CA ARG A 179 23.53 -15.66 -24.08
C ARG A 179 22.42 -14.63 -24.06
N VAL A 180 21.26 -14.96 -24.63
CA VAL A 180 20.08 -14.10 -24.62
C VAL A 180 19.56 -13.91 -23.18
N ARG A 181 19.44 -14.99 -22.38
CA ARG A 181 19.05 -14.92 -20.97
C ARG A 181 20.03 -14.08 -20.14
N LEU A 182 21.33 -14.19 -20.41
CA LEU A 182 22.35 -13.35 -19.79
C LEU A 182 22.14 -11.86 -20.13
N HIS A 183 21.86 -11.54 -21.38
CA HIS A 183 21.60 -10.16 -21.79
C HIS A 183 20.35 -9.57 -21.11
N MET A 184 19.29 -10.37 -20.90
CA MET A 184 18.08 -9.93 -20.18
C MET A 184 18.36 -9.68 -18.70
N ALA A 185 19.15 -10.54 -18.08
CA ALA A 185 19.60 -10.34 -16.70
C ALA A 185 20.46 -9.08 -16.55
N VAL A 186 21.37 -8.80 -17.49
CA VAL A 186 22.19 -7.57 -17.46
C VAL A 186 21.32 -6.33 -17.64
N ALA A 187 20.38 -6.34 -18.59
CA ALA A 187 19.44 -5.22 -18.76
C ALA A 187 18.63 -4.93 -17.48
N ALA A 188 18.17 -5.97 -16.79
CA ALA A 188 17.47 -5.82 -15.50
C ALA A 188 18.38 -5.26 -14.39
N ILE A 189 19.67 -5.63 -14.38
CA ILE A 189 20.66 -5.06 -13.46
C ILE A 189 20.89 -3.58 -13.76
N ASP A 190 21.00 -3.18 -15.03
CA ASP A 190 21.23 -1.79 -15.41
C ASP A 190 20.05 -0.89 -15.02
N ASP A 191 18.82 -1.34 -15.27
CA ASP A 191 17.60 -0.64 -14.80
C ASP A 191 17.52 -0.56 -13.28
N MET A 192 17.94 -1.63 -12.59
CA MET A 192 18.03 -1.65 -11.13
C MET A 192 19.03 -0.60 -10.62
N MET A 193 20.18 -0.46 -11.26
CA MET A 193 21.16 0.58 -10.90
C MET A 193 20.61 1.98 -11.21
N GLY A 194 19.94 2.17 -12.34
CA GLY A 194 19.28 3.43 -12.68
C GLY A 194 18.25 3.86 -11.61
N TRP A 195 17.44 2.91 -11.13
CA TRP A 195 16.50 3.14 -10.02
C TRP A 195 17.20 3.57 -8.73
N LEU A 196 18.23 2.83 -8.30
CA LEU A 196 18.97 3.17 -7.09
C LEU A 196 19.70 4.51 -7.22
N ASN A 197 20.19 4.85 -8.41
CA ASN A 197 20.86 6.12 -8.69
C ASN A 197 19.89 7.31 -8.77
N SER A 198 18.59 7.07 -8.93
CA SER A 198 17.55 8.11 -8.83
C SER A 198 17.26 8.61 -7.40
N GLY A 199 17.90 8.00 -6.39
CA GLY A 199 17.70 8.31 -4.97
C GLY A 199 16.85 7.28 -4.20
N ALA A 200 16.42 6.20 -4.86
CA ALA A 200 15.75 5.10 -4.18
C ALA A 200 16.74 4.26 -3.35
N GLN A 201 16.23 3.63 -2.29
CA GLN A 201 17.06 2.95 -1.30
C GLN A 201 17.09 1.43 -1.46
N ALA A 202 16.04 0.82 -2.02
CA ALA A 202 15.94 -0.64 -2.09
C ALA A 202 15.58 -1.15 -3.49
N ALA A 203 16.21 -2.26 -3.86
CA ALA A 203 15.85 -3.02 -5.04
C ALA A 203 15.81 -4.53 -4.76
N ILE A 204 14.86 -5.21 -5.39
CA ILE A 204 14.72 -6.66 -5.31
C ILE A 204 14.91 -7.21 -6.72
N TYR A 205 15.97 -7.99 -6.93
CA TYR A 205 16.29 -8.64 -8.19
C TYR A 205 15.72 -10.07 -8.21
N ASP A 206 14.59 -10.25 -8.89
CA ASP A 206 13.84 -11.51 -8.95
C ASP A 206 14.22 -12.32 -10.19
N ALA A 207 15.05 -13.35 -9.98
CA ALA A 207 15.45 -14.33 -10.98
C ALA A 207 15.81 -15.68 -10.30
N THR A 208 16.19 -16.68 -11.09
CA THR A 208 16.58 -17.99 -10.55
C THR A 208 17.98 -17.99 -9.91
N ASN A 209 18.94 -17.28 -10.51
CA ASN A 209 20.30 -17.05 -9.99
C ASN A 209 21.01 -18.32 -9.46
N LEU A 210 20.91 -19.41 -10.23
CA LEU A 210 21.24 -20.77 -9.79
C LEU A 210 22.74 -21.08 -9.72
N THR A 211 23.58 -20.36 -10.47
CA THR A 211 25.03 -20.61 -10.55
C THR A 211 25.84 -19.62 -9.71
N LYS A 212 27.04 -20.01 -9.27
CA LYS A 212 27.94 -19.15 -8.51
C LYS A 212 28.36 -17.93 -9.33
N GLU A 213 28.66 -18.12 -10.61
CA GLU A 213 29.11 -17.07 -11.55
C GLU A 213 28.03 -15.99 -11.71
N ARG A 214 26.75 -16.40 -11.79
CA ARG A 214 25.62 -15.47 -11.88
C ARG A 214 25.51 -14.60 -10.62
N ARG A 215 25.65 -15.20 -9.44
CA ARG A 215 25.59 -14.48 -8.16
C ARG A 215 26.77 -13.52 -8.01
N GLN A 216 27.97 -13.95 -8.39
CA GLN A 216 29.17 -13.11 -8.37
C GLN A 216 29.11 -11.95 -9.36
N LEU A 217 28.51 -12.14 -10.55
CA LEU A 217 28.26 -11.06 -11.51
C LEU A 217 27.42 -9.94 -10.88
N ILE A 218 26.33 -10.30 -10.20
CA ILE A 218 25.42 -9.35 -9.56
C ILE A 218 26.13 -8.64 -8.41
N LEU A 219 26.77 -9.40 -7.50
CA LEU A 219 27.54 -8.83 -6.39
C LEU A 219 28.61 -7.86 -6.87
N SER A 220 29.41 -8.26 -7.87
CA SER A 220 30.48 -7.43 -8.44
C SER A 220 29.94 -6.16 -9.10
N ARG A 221 28.73 -6.19 -9.68
CA ARG A 221 28.10 -4.96 -10.16
C ARG A 221 27.69 -4.05 -9.00
N CYS A 222 27.02 -4.58 -7.98
CA CYS A 222 26.59 -3.81 -6.81
C CYS A 222 27.78 -3.14 -6.10
N LEU A 223 28.84 -3.90 -5.83
CA LEU A 223 30.04 -3.37 -5.14
C LEU A 223 30.73 -2.26 -5.94
N ARG A 224 30.79 -2.38 -7.29
CA ARG A 224 31.33 -1.31 -8.15
C ARG A 224 30.52 -0.01 -8.11
N GLU A 225 29.23 -0.10 -7.82
CA GLU A 225 28.33 1.05 -7.64
C GLU A 225 28.25 1.53 -6.18
N GLY A 226 29.13 1.02 -5.30
CA GLY A 226 29.18 1.39 -3.88
C GLY A 226 28.05 0.79 -3.04
N ILE A 227 27.38 -0.27 -3.51
CA ILE A 227 26.31 -0.94 -2.77
C ILE A 227 26.90 -2.13 -2.01
N GLU A 228 27.10 -1.96 -0.71
CA GLU A 228 27.70 -2.98 0.16
C GLU A 228 26.66 -3.98 0.70
N LYS A 229 25.40 -3.57 0.86
CA LYS A 229 24.33 -4.41 1.41
C LYS A 229 23.63 -5.19 0.30
N VAL A 230 24.17 -6.37 -0.01
CA VAL A 230 23.60 -7.30 -0.99
C VAL A 230 23.22 -8.61 -0.30
N ILE A 231 21.92 -8.87 -0.15
CA ILE A 231 21.39 -10.06 0.52
C ILE A 231 20.85 -11.03 -0.50
N PHE A 232 21.34 -12.27 -0.48
CA PHE A 232 20.79 -13.35 -1.29
C PHE A 232 19.70 -14.09 -0.52
N VAL A 233 18.47 -14.11 -1.05
CA VAL A 233 17.35 -14.85 -0.46
C VAL A 233 17.10 -16.10 -1.30
N GLU A 234 17.61 -17.24 -0.82
CA GLU A 234 17.44 -18.53 -1.46
C GLU A 234 16.16 -19.22 -0.97
N SER A 235 15.21 -19.48 -1.86
CA SER A 235 14.01 -20.26 -1.54
C SER A 235 14.16 -21.69 -2.06
N VAL A 236 14.24 -22.63 -1.12
CA VAL A 236 14.41 -24.06 -1.34
C VAL A 236 13.11 -24.77 -1.00
N MET A 237 12.42 -25.28 -2.02
CA MET A 237 11.25 -26.14 -1.81
C MET A 237 11.69 -27.60 -1.86
N THR A 238 11.45 -28.33 -0.77
CA THR A 238 11.74 -29.77 -0.66
C THR A 238 10.48 -30.62 -0.84
N ASP A 239 9.31 -30.04 -0.56
CA ASP A 239 8.01 -30.69 -0.70
C ASP A 239 7.53 -30.71 -2.16
N LYS A 240 7.63 -31.89 -2.80
CA LYS A 240 7.22 -32.10 -4.19
C LYS A 240 5.74 -31.80 -4.45
N LYS A 241 4.84 -32.07 -3.50
CA LYS A 241 3.39 -31.82 -3.67
C LYS A 241 3.11 -30.32 -3.70
N LYS A 242 3.79 -29.56 -2.85
CA LYS A 242 3.69 -28.09 -2.86
C LYS A 242 4.28 -27.47 -4.11
N ILE A 243 5.37 -28.05 -4.63
CA ILE A 243 5.94 -27.62 -5.91
C ILE A 243 4.88 -27.77 -7.02
N GLU A 244 4.21 -28.92 -7.13
CA GLU A 244 3.14 -29.12 -8.13
C GLU A 244 1.95 -28.17 -7.92
N THR A 245 1.53 -27.96 -6.66
CA THR A 245 0.45 -26.99 -6.35
C THR A 245 0.83 -25.58 -6.79
N ASN A 246 2.04 -25.14 -6.45
CA ASN A 246 2.58 -23.85 -6.88
C ASN A 246 2.70 -23.76 -8.40
N MET A 247 3.02 -24.86 -9.11
CA MET A 247 3.07 -24.88 -10.57
C MET A 247 1.69 -24.58 -11.15
N ILE A 248 0.63 -25.21 -10.63
CA ILE A 248 -0.76 -25.01 -11.08
C ILE A 248 -1.25 -23.60 -10.77
N GLU A 249 -0.95 -23.07 -9.58
CA GLU A 249 -1.31 -21.70 -9.22
C GLU A 249 -0.57 -20.65 -10.07
N ASN A 250 0.73 -20.85 -10.29
CA ASN A 250 1.50 -19.99 -11.18
C ASN A 250 1.01 -20.09 -12.61
N TRP A 251 0.58 -21.26 -13.08
CA TRP A 251 -0.02 -21.42 -14.41
C TRP A 251 -1.24 -20.50 -14.59
N LYS A 252 -2.18 -20.47 -13.64
CA LYS A 252 -3.40 -19.65 -13.71
C LYS A 252 -3.14 -18.14 -13.84
N SER A 253 -1.98 -17.67 -13.38
CA SER A 253 -1.67 -16.25 -13.21
C SER A 253 -0.45 -15.78 -14.00
N SER A 254 0.30 -16.69 -14.63
CA SER A 254 1.53 -16.39 -15.35
C SER A 254 1.26 -16.06 -16.82
N PRO A 255 1.78 -14.93 -17.33
CA PRO A 255 1.68 -14.58 -18.76
C PRO A 255 2.31 -15.63 -19.69
N ASP A 256 3.28 -16.40 -19.21
CA ASP A 256 3.94 -17.45 -20.00
C ASP A 256 2.97 -18.56 -20.45
N TYR A 257 1.81 -18.71 -19.79
CA TYR A 257 0.90 -19.84 -20.01
C TYR A 257 -0.55 -19.47 -20.37
N GLU A 258 -0.84 -18.20 -20.70
CA GLU A 258 -2.19 -17.68 -20.94
C GLU A 258 -3.02 -18.45 -21.99
N HIS A 259 -2.37 -19.20 -22.88
CA HIS A 259 -3.01 -20.00 -23.93
C HIS A 259 -2.70 -21.50 -23.87
N HIS A 260 -2.14 -22.00 -22.77
CA HIS A 260 -1.85 -23.42 -22.59
C HIS A 260 -2.92 -24.08 -21.73
N SER A 261 -3.27 -25.32 -22.07
CA SER A 261 -4.01 -26.18 -21.13
C SER A 261 -3.18 -26.43 -19.86
N GLN A 262 -3.85 -26.79 -18.77
CA GLN A 262 -3.18 -27.12 -17.51
C GLN A 262 -2.12 -28.21 -17.71
N ASP A 263 -2.45 -29.26 -18.45
CA ASP A 263 -1.57 -30.41 -18.67
C ASP A 263 -0.33 -30.05 -19.49
N GLU A 264 -0.50 -29.25 -20.56
CA GLU A 264 0.61 -28.75 -21.37
C GLU A 264 1.53 -27.84 -20.56
N ALA A 265 0.96 -26.94 -19.76
CA ALA A 265 1.73 -26.04 -18.92
C ALA A 265 2.53 -26.78 -17.85
N VAL A 266 1.92 -27.78 -17.19
CA VAL A 266 2.60 -28.62 -16.19
C VAL A 266 3.72 -29.43 -16.84
N LYS A 267 3.50 -30.01 -18.03
CA LYS A 267 4.53 -30.75 -18.78
C LYS A 267 5.71 -29.84 -19.13
N HIS A 268 5.44 -28.71 -19.77
CA HIS A 268 6.46 -27.72 -20.14
C HIS A 268 7.24 -27.22 -18.92
N PHE A 269 6.54 -27.00 -17.80
CA PHE A 269 7.17 -26.59 -16.55
C PHE A 269 8.10 -27.66 -15.98
N ARG A 270 7.69 -28.94 -15.97
CA ARG A 270 8.52 -30.06 -15.50
C ARG A 270 9.80 -30.19 -16.33
N GLU A 271 9.69 -30.09 -17.65
CA GLU A 271 10.85 -30.09 -18.56
C GLU A 271 11.78 -28.91 -18.25
N ARG A 272 11.23 -27.71 -18.13
CA ARG A 272 11.98 -26.51 -17.74
C ARG A 272 12.69 -26.67 -16.38
N LEU A 273 12.03 -27.27 -15.39
CA LEU A 273 12.62 -27.52 -14.08
C LEU A 273 13.83 -28.46 -14.19
N SER A 274 13.70 -29.54 -14.98
CA SER A 274 14.79 -30.51 -15.18
C SER A 274 16.05 -29.88 -15.78
N TYR A 275 15.91 -28.83 -16.61
CA TYR A 275 17.06 -28.09 -17.14
C TYR A 275 17.74 -27.24 -16.08
N TYR A 276 16.96 -26.54 -15.24
CA TYR A 276 17.51 -25.72 -14.17
C TYR A 276 18.17 -26.54 -13.06
N GLU A 277 17.69 -27.75 -12.78
CA GLU A 277 18.29 -28.65 -11.80
C GLU A 277 19.73 -29.04 -12.17
N LYS A 278 20.06 -29.12 -13.46
CA LYS A 278 21.41 -29.48 -13.94
C LYS A 278 22.48 -28.45 -13.56
N GLU A 279 22.10 -27.18 -13.43
CA GLU A 279 23.02 -26.06 -13.13
C GLU A 279 22.87 -25.52 -11.69
N TYR A 280 21.97 -26.10 -10.89
CA TYR A 280 21.65 -25.57 -9.58
C TYR A 280 22.76 -25.83 -8.56
N VAL A 281 23.42 -24.75 -8.16
CA VAL A 281 24.41 -24.73 -7.08
C VAL A 281 23.88 -23.86 -5.96
N SER A 282 23.42 -24.52 -4.89
CA SER A 282 22.88 -23.85 -3.72
C SER A 282 23.90 -22.88 -3.10
N VAL A 283 23.42 -21.77 -2.52
CA VAL A 283 24.29 -20.79 -1.84
C VAL A 283 25.01 -21.47 -0.68
N ASP A 284 26.28 -21.20 -0.43
CA ASP A 284 26.96 -21.83 0.71
C ASP A 284 27.91 -20.86 1.43
N LYS A 285 28.50 -21.32 2.53
CA LYS A 285 29.44 -20.51 3.34
C LYS A 285 30.72 -20.13 2.57
N THR A 286 31.07 -20.87 1.52
CA THR A 286 32.25 -20.60 0.70
C THR A 286 32.04 -19.39 -0.22
N ASP A 287 30.79 -19.00 -0.48
CA ASP A 287 30.48 -17.91 -1.39
C ASP A 287 30.78 -16.50 -0.79
N GLN A 288 31.14 -16.40 0.51
CA GLN A 288 31.37 -15.14 1.25
C GLN A 288 30.21 -14.12 1.14
N LEU A 289 28.99 -14.61 0.94
CA LEU A 289 27.79 -13.80 0.73
C LEU A 289 27.02 -13.54 2.04
N GLN A 290 26.28 -12.43 2.08
CA GLN A 290 25.16 -12.27 3.01
C GLN A 290 23.95 -13.01 2.43
N TYR A 291 23.40 -13.97 3.17
CA TYR A 291 22.29 -14.76 2.63
C TYR A 291 21.30 -15.27 3.68
N ILE A 292 20.08 -15.51 3.23
CA ILE A 292 18.99 -16.14 3.96
C ILE A 292 18.47 -17.30 3.10
N LYS A 293 18.47 -18.51 3.65
CA LYS A 293 17.86 -19.69 3.02
C LYS A 293 16.54 -20.00 3.69
N LEU A 294 15.50 -20.11 2.88
CA LEU A 294 14.15 -20.46 3.30
C LEU A 294 13.83 -21.85 2.79
N TYR A 295 13.70 -22.82 3.69
CA TYR A 295 13.25 -24.16 3.36
C TYR A 295 11.74 -24.27 3.55
N ASP A 296 11.04 -24.71 2.51
CA ASP A 296 9.58 -24.84 2.46
C ASP A 296 8.82 -23.57 2.94
N VAL A 297 9.38 -22.39 2.65
CA VAL A 297 8.86 -21.06 3.03
C VAL A 297 8.56 -21.00 4.54
N GLY A 298 9.64 -21.00 5.34
CA GLY A 298 9.59 -20.70 6.78
C GLY A 298 9.73 -21.90 7.71
N LYS A 299 9.69 -23.17 7.22
CA LYS A 299 9.85 -24.34 8.10
C LYS A 299 11.24 -24.45 8.71
N LYS A 300 12.27 -24.05 7.96
CA LYS A 300 13.65 -23.96 8.42
C LYS A 300 14.33 -22.78 7.74
N ILE A 301 15.09 -22.02 8.51
CA ILE A 301 15.80 -20.84 8.02
C ILE A 301 17.26 -20.94 8.38
N ILE A 302 18.14 -20.62 7.42
CA ILE A 302 19.57 -20.48 7.64
C ILE A 302 19.96 -19.07 7.23
N ALA A 303 20.47 -18.27 8.17
CA ALA A 303 20.99 -16.93 7.90
C ALA A 303 22.51 -16.91 8.04
N ASN A 304 23.17 -16.12 7.21
CA ASN A 304 24.61 -15.90 7.25
C ASN A 304 24.91 -14.41 7.05
N ASN A 305 25.62 -13.82 8.00
CA ASN A 305 26.07 -12.43 7.98
C ASN A 305 24.94 -11.41 7.72
N ILE A 306 23.79 -11.60 8.38
CA ILE A 306 22.67 -10.66 8.33
C ILE A 306 22.85 -9.64 9.45
N THR A 307 23.30 -8.44 9.10
CA THR A 307 23.60 -7.34 10.02
C THR A 307 22.96 -6.05 9.54
N GLY A 308 22.66 -5.14 10.47
CA GLY A 308 21.98 -3.88 10.15
C GLY A 308 20.46 -3.95 10.31
N TYR A 309 19.80 -2.80 10.20
CA TYR A 309 18.38 -2.66 10.51
C TYR A 309 17.50 -3.27 9.43
N LEU A 310 17.61 -2.80 8.18
CA LEU A 310 16.76 -3.30 7.08
C LEU A 310 16.93 -4.82 6.83
N PRO A 311 18.17 -5.37 6.80
CA PRO A 311 18.36 -6.82 6.67
C PRO A 311 17.66 -7.62 7.78
N SER A 312 17.68 -7.12 9.02
CA SER A 312 17.01 -7.76 10.16
C SER A 312 15.49 -7.71 10.04
N ARG A 313 14.91 -6.60 9.54
CA ARG A 313 13.46 -6.50 9.29
C ARG A 313 13.01 -7.44 8.18
N ILE A 314 13.79 -7.55 7.11
CA ILE A 314 13.54 -8.53 6.03
C ILE A 314 13.56 -9.95 6.61
N MET A 315 14.61 -10.32 7.34
CA MET A 315 14.71 -11.63 7.99
C MET A 315 13.48 -11.92 8.87
N PHE A 316 13.05 -10.94 9.67
CA PHE A 316 11.90 -11.11 10.57
C PHE A 316 10.59 -11.35 9.83
N LEU A 317 10.34 -10.66 8.70
CA LEU A 317 9.20 -10.97 7.83
C LEU A 317 9.32 -12.39 7.26
N LEU A 318 10.47 -12.75 6.70
CA LEU A 318 10.68 -14.05 6.06
C LEU A 318 10.44 -15.22 7.03
N MET A 319 10.71 -15.04 8.32
CA MET A 319 10.41 -16.01 9.38
C MET A 319 8.91 -16.27 9.59
N ASN A 320 8.06 -15.33 9.21
CA ASN A 320 6.62 -15.40 9.43
C ASN A 320 5.83 -15.75 8.15
N LEU A 321 6.47 -15.81 6.98
CA LEU A 321 5.78 -16.13 5.73
C LEU A 321 5.37 -17.59 5.64
N HIS A 322 4.31 -17.85 4.87
CA HIS A 322 3.92 -19.17 4.41
C HIS A 322 3.24 -19.09 3.02
N LEU A 323 2.99 -20.25 2.42
CA LEU A 323 2.39 -20.37 1.08
C LEU A 323 0.89 -20.73 1.07
N ASN A 324 0.28 -21.02 2.22
CA ASN A 324 -1.14 -21.37 2.25
C ASN A 324 -2.00 -20.21 1.69
N PRO A 325 -2.79 -20.44 0.63
CA PRO A 325 -3.73 -19.44 0.13
C PRO A 325 -4.84 -19.27 1.15
N ARG A 326 -5.10 -18.03 1.55
CA ARG A 326 -6.19 -17.69 2.48
C ARG A 326 -6.67 -16.27 2.20
N PRO A 327 -7.98 -16.01 2.30
CA PRO A 327 -8.47 -14.66 2.27
C PRO A 327 -8.20 -13.94 3.60
N ILE A 328 -7.97 -12.64 3.52
CA ILE A 328 -7.97 -11.70 4.63
C ILE A 328 -9.15 -10.77 4.39
N TRP A 329 -10.13 -10.82 5.27
CA TRP A 329 -11.34 -10.00 5.19
C TRP A 329 -11.17 -8.74 6.02
N LEU A 330 -11.47 -7.59 5.43
CA LEU A 330 -11.47 -6.29 6.09
C LEU A 330 -12.90 -5.74 6.11
N CYS A 331 -13.38 -5.28 7.26
CA CYS A 331 -14.59 -4.48 7.33
C CYS A 331 -14.49 -3.44 8.44
N ARG A 332 -15.22 -2.34 8.27
CA ARG A 332 -15.40 -1.36 9.34
C ARG A 332 -16.32 -1.92 10.43
N SER A 333 -16.22 -1.39 11.64
CA SER A 333 -17.33 -1.49 12.58
C SER A 333 -18.63 -0.98 11.94
N GLY A 334 -19.77 -1.46 12.43
CA GLY A 334 -21.08 -0.92 12.07
C GLY A 334 -21.18 0.57 12.34
N GLN A 335 -22.13 1.23 11.68
CA GLN A 335 -22.36 2.67 11.82
C GLN A 335 -22.66 3.02 13.29
N CYS A 336 -21.97 4.03 13.81
CA CYS A 336 -22.11 4.50 15.18
C CYS A 336 -22.74 5.90 15.26
N GLU A 337 -23.27 6.27 16.43
CA GLU A 337 -23.98 7.54 16.64
C GLU A 337 -23.16 8.76 16.23
N TRP A 338 -21.88 8.82 16.60
CA TRP A 338 -21.02 9.95 16.28
C TRP A 338 -20.71 10.06 14.79
N GLU A 339 -20.71 8.93 14.08
CA GLU A 339 -20.52 8.93 12.63
C GLU A 339 -21.73 9.54 11.91
N VAL A 340 -22.95 9.25 12.37
CA VAL A 340 -24.19 9.89 11.89
C VAL A 340 -24.15 11.40 12.15
N LEU A 341 -23.66 11.82 13.31
CA LEU A 341 -23.51 13.23 13.67
C LEU A 341 -22.30 13.91 13.00
N GLY A 342 -21.51 13.19 12.20
CA GLY A 342 -20.32 13.73 11.52
C GLY A 342 -19.13 14.05 12.45
N LYS A 343 -19.19 13.65 13.73
CA LYS A 343 -18.14 13.86 14.74
C LYS A 343 -16.93 12.95 14.50
N LYS A 344 -15.73 13.44 14.82
CA LYS A 344 -14.48 12.69 14.62
C LYS A 344 -14.05 11.94 15.88
N GLY A 345 -13.51 10.73 15.70
CA GLY A 345 -12.95 9.91 16.77
C GLY A 345 -14.03 9.37 17.70
N GLY A 346 -13.68 9.18 18.98
CA GLY A 346 -14.61 8.69 19.99
C GLY A 346 -14.81 7.18 19.99
N ASP A 347 -15.68 6.74 20.89
CA ASP A 347 -16.12 5.35 21.03
C ASP A 347 -17.60 5.26 21.38
N SER A 348 -18.43 5.89 20.54
CA SER A 348 -19.88 5.90 20.70
C SER A 348 -20.49 4.53 20.38
N GLU A 349 -21.74 4.35 20.82
CA GLU A 349 -22.50 3.13 20.60
C GLU A 349 -22.86 2.94 19.12
N LEU A 350 -23.16 1.70 18.74
CA LEU A 350 -23.70 1.36 17.42
C LEU A 350 -25.12 1.92 17.29
N THR A 351 -25.48 2.35 16.09
CA THR A 351 -26.86 2.64 15.72
C THR A 351 -27.64 1.33 15.46
N ALA A 352 -28.96 1.43 15.29
CA ALA A 352 -29.78 0.28 14.87
C ALA A 352 -29.30 -0.31 13.53
N GLU A 353 -28.90 0.53 12.56
CA GLU A 353 -28.31 0.07 11.30
C GLU A 353 -26.94 -0.58 11.51
N GLY A 354 -26.13 -0.03 12.42
CA GLY A 354 -24.86 -0.63 12.83
C GLY A 354 -25.04 -2.01 13.45
N GLU A 355 -26.10 -2.23 14.23
CA GLU A 355 -26.43 -3.53 14.82
C GLU A 355 -26.99 -4.52 13.78
N ASN A 356 -27.82 -4.04 12.85
CA ASN A 356 -28.27 -4.82 11.70
C ASN A 356 -27.07 -5.32 10.87
N PHE A 357 -26.06 -4.47 10.70
CA PHE A 357 -24.80 -4.87 10.04
C PHE A 357 -24.09 -5.98 10.82
N SER A 358 -24.01 -5.92 12.15
CA SER A 358 -23.39 -6.97 12.98
C SER A 358 -24.01 -8.34 12.72
N HIS A 359 -25.34 -8.42 12.65
CA HIS A 359 -26.06 -9.66 12.35
C HIS A 359 -25.77 -10.18 10.94
N ARG A 360 -25.83 -9.29 9.93
CA ARG A 360 -25.55 -9.67 8.54
C ARG A 360 -24.10 -10.09 8.33
N LEU A 361 -23.16 -9.44 9.02
CA LEU A 361 -21.76 -9.82 9.01
C LEU A 361 -21.57 -11.23 9.58
N ALA A 362 -22.25 -11.57 10.68
CA ALA A 362 -22.19 -12.91 11.25
C ALA A 362 -22.71 -13.98 10.30
N SER A 363 -23.88 -13.77 9.68
CA SER A 363 -24.42 -14.69 8.66
C SER A 363 -23.48 -14.80 7.45
N TRP A 364 -22.96 -13.68 6.95
CA TRP A 364 -22.03 -13.70 5.82
C TRP A 364 -20.74 -14.46 6.14
N VAL A 365 -20.20 -14.31 7.35
CA VAL A 365 -19.00 -15.05 7.78
C VAL A 365 -19.28 -16.55 7.82
N ASP A 366 -20.41 -16.96 8.41
CA ASP A 366 -20.82 -18.38 8.48
C ASP A 366 -20.94 -18.99 7.07
N GLU A 367 -21.58 -18.28 6.15
CA GLU A 367 -21.76 -18.70 4.75
C GLU A 367 -20.44 -18.78 3.96
N ASN A 368 -19.45 -17.93 4.27
CA ASN A 368 -18.21 -17.81 3.49
C ASN A 368 -16.99 -18.48 4.14
N ALA A 369 -17.10 -18.92 5.40
CA ALA A 369 -16.05 -19.62 6.12
C ALA A 369 -15.82 -21.05 5.56
N ASN A 370 -16.81 -21.64 4.87
CA ASN A 370 -16.75 -23.01 4.34
C ASN A 370 -16.32 -24.05 5.39
N ASP A 371 -16.92 -24.00 6.58
CA ASP A 371 -16.58 -24.84 7.74
C ASP A 371 -15.13 -24.69 8.26
N GLU A 372 -14.36 -23.71 7.78
CA GLU A 372 -13.03 -23.39 8.30
C GLU A 372 -13.10 -22.42 9.49
N GLU A 373 -12.16 -22.55 10.43
CA GLU A 373 -12.04 -21.60 11.53
C GLU A 373 -11.55 -20.23 11.01
N VAL A 374 -12.35 -19.18 11.23
CA VAL A 374 -11.96 -17.79 10.97
C VAL A 374 -11.40 -17.16 12.25
N THR A 375 -10.23 -16.54 12.22
CA THR A 375 -9.78 -15.75 13.37
C THR A 375 -10.27 -14.32 13.24
N VAL A 376 -11.08 -13.86 14.19
CA VAL A 376 -11.71 -12.53 14.15
C VAL A 376 -10.91 -11.55 15.01
N TRP A 377 -10.38 -10.49 14.39
CA TRP A 377 -9.58 -9.47 15.03
C TRP A 377 -10.41 -8.19 15.11
N THR A 378 -10.50 -7.64 16.30
CA THR A 378 -11.21 -6.40 16.57
C THR A 378 -10.22 -5.37 17.12
N SER A 379 -10.53 -4.10 16.94
CA SER A 379 -9.96 -3.07 17.81
C SER A 379 -10.47 -3.23 19.25
N THR A 380 -9.96 -2.42 20.18
CA THR A 380 -10.46 -2.40 21.56
C THR A 380 -11.69 -1.51 21.75
N PHE A 381 -12.07 -0.75 20.72
CA PHE A 381 -13.24 0.13 20.74
C PHE A 381 -14.56 -0.66 20.74
N LYS A 382 -15.51 -0.23 21.57
CA LYS A 382 -16.83 -0.87 21.78
C LYS A 382 -17.53 -1.17 20.47
N ARG A 383 -17.55 -0.21 19.54
CA ARG A 383 -18.24 -0.37 18.25
C ARG A 383 -17.70 -1.54 17.42
N SER A 384 -16.38 -1.77 17.43
CA SER A 384 -15.74 -2.87 16.71
C SER A 384 -15.98 -4.21 17.41
N VAL A 385 -15.87 -4.23 18.74
CA VAL A 385 -16.17 -5.42 19.56
C VAL A 385 -17.63 -5.86 19.39
N ARG A 386 -18.58 -4.91 19.46
CA ARG A 386 -20.01 -5.18 19.26
C ARG A 386 -20.32 -5.67 17.85
N THR A 387 -19.71 -5.08 16.82
CA THR A 387 -19.93 -5.54 15.44
C THR A 387 -19.56 -7.02 15.24
N ALA A 388 -18.54 -7.51 15.95
CA ALA A 388 -18.12 -8.90 15.88
C ALA A 388 -18.89 -9.85 16.82
N GLN A 389 -19.80 -9.35 17.67
CA GLN A 389 -20.30 -10.10 18.83
C GLN A 389 -21.02 -11.41 18.48
N TYR A 390 -21.75 -11.43 17.37
CA TYR A 390 -22.54 -12.58 16.93
C TYR A 390 -21.75 -13.61 16.11
N ILE A 391 -20.48 -13.36 15.79
CA ILE A 391 -19.67 -14.25 14.97
C ILE A 391 -19.20 -15.43 15.84
N PRO A 392 -19.52 -16.71 15.53
CA PRO A 392 -19.22 -17.85 16.41
C PRO A 392 -17.78 -18.37 16.28
N HIS A 393 -16.81 -17.47 16.11
CA HIS A 393 -15.39 -17.80 15.95
C HIS A 393 -14.49 -17.13 17.00
N PRO A 394 -13.24 -17.60 17.18
CA PRO A 394 -12.28 -17.01 18.12
C PRO A 394 -12.07 -15.52 17.83
N LYS A 395 -12.14 -14.69 18.89
CA LYS A 395 -11.98 -13.24 18.81
C LYS A 395 -10.73 -12.79 19.55
N VAL A 396 -9.99 -11.88 18.95
CA VAL A 396 -8.83 -11.22 19.56
C VAL A 396 -9.04 -9.71 19.52
N HIS A 397 -8.84 -9.06 20.67
CA HIS A 397 -8.89 -7.60 20.79
C HIS A 397 -7.48 -7.04 20.67
N VAL A 398 -7.23 -6.25 19.65
CA VAL A 398 -5.89 -5.75 19.30
C VAL A 398 -5.90 -4.23 19.37
N LYS A 399 -5.23 -3.67 20.39
CA LYS A 399 -5.12 -2.21 20.58
C LYS A 399 -4.50 -1.49 19.38
N ALA A 400 -3.57 -2.14 18.69
CA ALA A 400 -2.98 -1.61 17.47
C ALA A 400 -3.98 -1.45 16.30
N LEU A 401 -5.20 -2.01 16.41
CA LEU A 401 -6.30 -1.80 15.46
C LEU A 401 -7.28 -0.68 15.88
N ASP A 402 -7.03 0.05 16.96
CA ASP A 402 -7.85 1.22 17.34
C ASP A 402 -7.81 2.29 16.24
N ASP A 403 -8.86 3.10 16.13
CA ASP A 403 -8.91 4.18 15.11
C ASP A 403 -7.81 5.20 15.36
N LEU A 404 -7.56 6.05 14.37
CA LEU A 404 -6.62 7.15 14.50
C LEU A 404 -7.05 8.10 15.62
N ASP A 405 -6.15 8.34 16.57
CA ASP A 405 -6.37 9.27 17.66
C ASP A 405 -6.51 10.69 17.12
N ARG A 406 -7.69 11.28 17.34
CA ARG A 406 -8.04 12.61 16.88
C ARG A 406 -7.58 13.71 17.82
N GLY A 407 -7.00 13.39 18.97
CA GLY A 407 -6.49 14.38 19.92
C GLY A 407 -7.50 15.50 20.19
N GLU A 408 -7.08 16.75 19.98
CA GLU A 408 -7.93 17.93 20.19
C GLU A 408 -9.14 18.04 19.24
N TRP A 409 -9.20 17.24 18.18
CA TRP A 409 -10.33 17.18 17.25
C TRP A 409 -11.40 16.15 17.63
N GLN A 410 -11.19 15.41 18.72
CA GLN A 410 -12.14 14.39 19.15
C GLN A 410 -13.50 15.01 19.51
N GLY A 411 -14.57 14.41 19.00
CA GLY A 411 -15.95 14.85 19.23
C GLY A 411 -16.38 16.07 18.42
N LEU A 412 -15.47 16.69 17.67
CA LEU A 412 -15.76 17.82 16.79
C LEU A 412 -16.19 17.33 15.40
N THR A 413 -17.08 18.07 14.77
CA THR A 413 -17.40 17.98 13.35
C THR A 413 -16.32 18.65 12.50
N ARG A 414 -16.35 18.39 11.19
CA ARG A 414 -15.41 19.04 10.26
C ARG A 414 -15.55 20.57 10.28
N GLU A 415 -16.76 21.07 10.38
CA GLU A 415 -17.08 22.51 10.37
C GLU A 415 -16.59 23.18 11.65
N GLU A 416 -16.78 22.55 12.81
CA GLU A 416 -16.25 23.05 14.08
C GLU A 416 -14.72 23.07 14.09
N ILE A 417 -14.05 22.05 13.53
CA ILE A 417 -12.58 22.04 13.41
C ILE A 417 -12.11 23.19 12.52
N LEU A 418 -12.76 23.39 11.36
CA LEU A 418 -12.41 24.48 10.44
C LEU A 418 -12.56 25.85 11.10
N LYS A 419 -13.62 26.07 11.89
CA LYS A 419 -13.83 27.32 12.63
C LYS A 419 -12.84 27.49 13.79
N LYS A 420 -12.59 26.45 14.56
CA LYS A 420 -11.79 26.52 15.80
C LYS A 420 -10.28 26.59 15.53
N THR A 421 -9.78 25.82 14.56
CA THR A 421 -8.35 25.72 14.23
C THR A 421 -8.14 25.65 12.70
N PRO A 422 -8.42 26.74 11.96
CA PRO A 422 -8.36 26.76 10.51
C PRO A 422 -6.94 26.45 9.98
N GLU A 423 -5.89 26.99 10.59
CA GLU A 423 -4.50 26.73 10.16
C GLU A 423 -4.14 25.24 10.25
N GLU A 424 -4.51 24.58 11.35
CA GLU A 424 -4.29 23.15 11.56
C GLU A 424 -5.11 22.30 10.57
N PHE A 425 -6.35 22.72 10.29
CA PHE A 425 -7.18 22.09 9.26
C PHE A 425 -6.53 22.18 7.88
N GLY A 426 -5.97 23.34 7.52
CA GLY A 426 -5.25 23.56 6.27
C GLY A 426 -4.00 22.70 6.16
N ALA A 427 -3.18 22.66 7.22
CA ALA A 427 -1.95 21.86 7.28
C ALA A 427 -2.23 20.35 7.17
N HIS A 428 -3.25 19.84 7.88
CA HIS A 428 -3.70 18.44 7.75
C HIS A 428 -4.24 18.14 6.35
N SER A 429 -4.95 19.08 5.72
CA SER A 429 -5.51 18.87 4.38
C SER A 429 -4.42 18.81 3.31
N ASP A 430 -3.33 19.55 3.47
CA ASP A 430 -2.16 19.53 2.59
C ASP A 430 -1.30 18.27 2.79
N ASP A 431 -1.12 17.82 4.03
CA ASP A 431 -0.33 16.62 4.36
C ASP A 431 -1.11 15.63 5.24
N LYS A 432 -2.09 14.93 4.65
CA LYS A 432 -2.91 13.97 5.40
C LYS A 432 -2.13 12.75 5.90
N LEU A 433 -0.98 12.43 5.29
CA LEU A 433 -0.16 11.28 5.67
C LEU A 433 0.66 11.58 6.92
N GLY A 434 1.43 12.67 6.89
CA GLY A 434 2.43 13.01 7.90
C GLY A 434 2.01 14.07 8.91
N TYR A 435 0.91 14.80 8.68
CA TYR A 435 0.44 15.77 9.66
C TYR A 435 -0.12 15.06 10.89
N ARG A 436 0.47 15.35 12.07
CA ARG A 436 0.01 14.85 13.37
C ARG A 436 -0.95 15.85 13.98
N ILE A 437 -2.17 15.39 14.25
CA ILE A 437 -3.19 16.20 14.92
C ILE A 437 -2.67 16.54 16.33
N PRO A 438 -2.86 17.79 16.84
CA PRO A 438 -2.44 18.16 18.18
C PRO A 438 -2.93 17.16 19.23
N ARG A 439 -1.99 16.62 20.01
CA ARG A 439 -2.22 15.56 21.02
C ARG A 439 -2.85 14.26 20.48
N GLY A 440 -2.73 14.01 19.18
CA GLY A 440 -3.24 12.80 18.51
C GLY A 440 -2.19 12.14 17.63
N GLU A 441 -2.66 11.40 16.63
CA GLU A 441 -1.85 10.61 15.69
C GLU A 441 -1.86 11.19 14.26
N CYS A 442 -0.84 10.82 13.47
CA CYS A 442 -0.85 10.88 12.01
C CYS A 442 -0.93 9.46 11.41
N TYR A 443 -1.07 9.32 10.08
CA TYR A 443 -1.07 8.00 9.44
C TYR A 443 0.27 7.26 9.59
N LEU A 444 1.40 7.98 9.70
CA LEU A 444 2.70 7.35 9.93
C LEU A 444 2.77 6.69 11.32
N ASP A 445 2.12 7.28 12.34
CA ASP A 445 2.01 6.67 13.67
C ASP A 445 1.20 5.35 13.62
N ILE A 446 0.12 5.34 12.82
CA ILE A 446 -0.69 4.13 12.57
C ILE A 446 0.14 3.04 11.88
N ILE A 447 0.87 3.40 10.83
CA ILE A 447 1.76 2.49 10.08
C ILE A 447 2.78 1.86 11.03
N GLN A 448 3.36 2.64 11.94
CA GLN A 448 4.32 2.14 12.91
C GLN A 448 3.69 1.13 13.89
N ARG A 449 2.53 1.44 14.49
CA ARG A 449 1.90 0.52 15.46
C ARG A 449 1.29 -0.73 14.82
N LEU A 450 0.92 -0.67 13.54
CA LEU A 450 0.37 -1.82 12.80
C LEU A 450 1.44 -2.82 12.34
N GLU A 451 2.73 -2.53 12.54
CA GLU A 451 3.81 -3.44 12.13
C GLU A 451 3.67 -4.85 12.75
N THR A 452 3.29 -4.92 14.03
CA THR A 452 3.05 -6.21 14.71
C THR A 452 1.82 -6.94 14.16
N VAL A 453 0.77 -6.19 13.81
CA VAL A 453 -0.46 -6.71 13.20
C VAL A 453 -0.16 -7.34 11.84
N ILE A 454 0.64 -6.69 11.01
CA ILE A 454 1.08 -7.23 9.71
C ILE A 454 1.81 -8.55 9.88
N LEU A 455 2.74 -8.63 10.82
CA LEU A 455 3.54 -9.85 11.01
C LEU A 455 2.68 -11.02 11.48
N GLU A 456 1.74 -10.76 12.40
CA GLU A 456 0.79 -11.77 12.84
C GLU A 456 -0.16 -12.18 11.70
N LEU A 457 -0.57 -11.23 10.84
CA LEU A 457 -1.40 -11.53 9.67
C LEU A 457 -0.65 -12.45 8.72
N GLU A 458 0.61 -12.16 8.41
CA GLU A 458 1.45 -12.98 7.52
C GLU A 458 1.69 -14.39 8.10
N ARG A 459 1.76 -14.52 9.44
CA ARG A 459 1.97 -15.79 10.17
C ARG A 459 0.70 -16.66 10.23
N THR A 460 -0.46 -16.03 10.35
CA THR A 460 -1.76 -16.70 10.55
C THR A 460 -2.14 -17.46 9.30
N LYS A 461 -2.45 -18.76 9.39
CA LYS A 461 -2.62 -19.63 8.20
C LYS A 461 -4.06 -19.81 7.73
N ASN A 462 -5.02 -19.53 8.58
CA ASN A 462 -6.45 -19.59 8.33
C ASN A 462 -7.00 -18.19 7.99
N THR A 463 -8.24 -18.15 7.51
CA THR A 463 -8.93 -16.90 7.19
C THR A 463 -8.96 -15.96 8.39
N SER A 464 -8.60 -14.69 8.15
CA SER A 464 -8.62 -13.64 9.17
C SER A 464 -9.68 -12.60 8.83
N LEU A 465 -10.57 -12.29 9.76
CA LEU A 465 -11.52 -11.17 9.64
C LEU A 465 -11.07 -10.03 10.54
N ILE A 466 -10.83 -8.86 9.98
CA ILE A 466 -10.43 -7.66 10.71
C ILE A 466 -11.59 -6.68 10.72
N VAL A 467 -12.21 -6.50 11.89
CA VAL A 467 -13.27 -5.53 12.15
C VAL A 467 -12.65 -4.31 12.85
N SER A 468 -12.46 -3.21 12.13
CA SER A 468 -11.73 -2.05 12.66
C SER A 468 -12.28 -0.74 12.09
N HIS A 469 -11.44 0.27 11.86
CA HIS A 469 -11.82 1.64 11.53
C HIS A 469 -11.15 2.12 10.25
N PRO A 470 -11.60 3.22 9.64
CA PRO A 470 -11.08 3.66 8.35
C PRO A 470 -9.55 3.79 8.29
N ALA A 471 -8.91 4.40 9.29
CA ALA A 471 -7.46 4.64 9.24
C ALA A 471 -6.62 3.34 9.27
N PRO A 472 -6.75 2.45 10.28
CA PRO A 472 -6.00 1.20 10.30
C PRO A 472 -6.33 0.27 9.12
N LEU A 473 -7.60 0.18 8.70
CA LEU A 473 -7.98 -0.66 7.56
C LEU A 473 -7.41 -0.17 6.23
N ARG A 474 -7.35 1.15 6.03
CA ARG A 474 -6.68 1.74 4.86
C ARG A 474 -5.22 1.36 4.79
N CYS A 475 -4.51 1.42 5.91
CA CYS A 475 -3.12 1.04 5.98
C CYS A 475 -2.98 -0.47 5.67
N LEU A 476 -3.71 -1.35 6.35
CA LEU A 476 -3.65 -2.79 6.11
C LEU A 476 -3.99 -3.16 4.66
N TYR A 477 -5.03 -2.54 4.08
CA TYR A 477 -5.35 -2.70 2.66
C TYR A 477 -4.17 -2.30 1.78
N GLY A 478 -3.59 -1.13 2.03
CA GLY A 478 -2.46 -0.61 1.26
C GLY A 478 -1.23 -1.51 1.31
N TYR A 479 -0.90 -2.07 2.49
CA TYR A 479 0.16 -3.05 2.64
C TYR A 479 -0.11 -4.33 1.83
N LEU A 480 -1.31 -4.90 1.97
CA LEU A 480 -1.68 -6.18 1.34
C LEU A 480 -1.74 -6.07 -0.19
N THR A 481 -2.20 -4.93 -0.71
CA THR A 481 -2.29 -4.64 -2.15
C THR A 481 -0.98 -4.08 -2.73
N GLY A 482 -0.08 -3.59 -1.88
CA GLY A 482 1.21 -3.00 -2.28
C GLY A 482 1.08 -1.59 -2.86
N GLU A 483 0.10 -0.82 -2.37
CA GLU A 483 -0.05 0.59 -2.72
C GLU A 483 1.04 1.46 -2.09
N PRO A 484 1.39 2.61 -2.69
CA PRO A 484 2.24 3.62 -2.06
C PRO A 484 1.60 4.20 -0.79
N ILE A 485 2.41 4.48 0.24
CA ILE A 485 1.94 4.97 1.55
C ILE A 485 1.18 6.29 1.44
N GLU A 486 1.51 7.12 0.44
CA GLU A 486 0.86 8.41 0.18
C GLU A 486 -0.62 8.24 -0.20
N LYS A 487 -0.98 7.07 -0.73
CA LYS A 487 -2.38 6.77 -1.06
C LYS A 487 -3.19 6.29 0.14
N PHE A 488 -2.55 5.77 1.19
CA PHE A 488 -3.26 5.14 2.31
C PHE A 488 -4.36 6.03 2.89
N PRO A 489 -4.14 7.33 3.18
CA PRO A 489 -5.18 8.18 3.78
C PRO A 489 -6.44 8.38 2.91
N TYR A 490 -6.38 7.99 1.65
CA TYR A 490 -7.41 8.22 0.63
C TYR A 490 -8.07 6.94 0.13
N ILE A 491 -7.56 5.76 0.52
CA ILE A 491 -8.16 4.48 0.15
C ILE A 491 -9.61 4.42 0.67
N ASN A 492 -10.53 4.01 -0.20
CA ASN A 492 -11.94 3.94 0.17
C ASN A 492 -12.22 2.62 0.90
N ILE A 493 -12.66 2.71 2.15
CA ILE A 493 -13.15 1.58 2.94
C ILE A 493 -14.61 1.91 3.32
N PRO A 494 -15.59 1.48 2.51
CA PRO A 494 -17.00 1.81 2.73
C PRO A 494 -17.56 1.14 3.98
N LEU A 495 -18.64 1.72 4.52
CA LEU A 495 -19.45 1.08 5.56
C LEU A 495 -20.19 -0.12 4.99
N ASN A 496 -20.66 -0.99 5.90
CA ASN A 496 -21.55 -2.09 5.60
C ASN A 496 -21.04 -3.03 4.50
N THR A 497 -19.71 -3.15 4.40
CA THR A 497 -19.04 -3.81 3.29
C THR A 497 -17.87 -4.64 3.81
N VAL A 498 -17.77 -5.87 3.32
CA VAL A 498 -16.60 -6.73 3.52
C VAL A 498 -15.72 -6.66 2.27
N ILE A 499 -14.44 -6.37 2.47
CA ILE A 499 -13.41 -6.42 1.43
C ILE A 499 -12.60 -7.70 1.66
N SER A 500 -12.71 -8.65 0.74
CA SER A 500 -11.91 -9.87 0.75
C SER A 500 -10.65 -9.68 -0.09
N LEU A 501 -9.50 -9.85 0.57
CA LEU A 501 -8.18 -9.73 0.00
C LEU A 501 -7.54 -11.12 -0.04
N LEU A 502 -7.28 -11.66 -1.23
CA LEU A 502 -6.57 -12.93 -1.40
C LEU A 502 -5.18 -12.63 -1.97
N PRO A 503 -4.11 -12.72 -1.15
CA PRO A 503 -2.74 -12.55 -1.64
C PRO A 503 -2.38 -13.66 -2.64
N THR A 504 -1.83 -13.27 -3.80
CA THR A 504 -1.35 -14.19 -4.82
C THR A 504 0.11 -13.93 -5.15
N ALA A 505 0.74 -14.80 -5.95
CA ALA A 505 2.09 -14.57 -6.42
C ALA A 505 2.22 -13.28 -7.24
N TYR A 506 1.16 -12.83 -7.92
CA TYR A 506 1.17 -11.68 -8.85
C TYR A 506 0.53 -10.40 -8.32
N GLY A 507 -0.08 -10.43 -7.13
CA GLY A 507 -0.70 -9.26 -6.52
C GLY A 507 -1.63 -9.66 -5.39
N CYS A 508 -2.79 -9.02 -5.33
CA CYS A 508 -3.85 -9.36 -4.40
C CYS A 508 -5.18 -9.30 -5.16
N GLU A 509 -5.94 -10.38 -5.13
CA GLU A 509 -7.30 -10.39 -5.65
C GLU A 509 -8.22 -9.71 -4.63
N VAL A 510 -9.00 -8.73 -5.10
CA VAL A 510 -9.87 -7.93 -4.25
C VAL A 510 -11.32 -8.18 -4.64
N LYS A 511 -12.13 -8.65 -3.69
CA LYS A 511 -13.59 -8.76 -3.83
C LYS A 511 -14.28 -7.92 -2.78
N THR A 512 -15.41 -7.31 -3.16
CA THR A 512 -16.17 -6.43 -2.28
C THR A 512 -17.58 -6.96 -2.16
N PHE A 513 -18.06 -7.13 -0.94
CA PHE A 513 -19.38 -7.66 -0.61
C PHE A 513 -20.13 -6.62 0.20
N LYS A 514 -21.12 -5.97 -0.42
CA LYS A 514 -21.99 -5.01 0.26
C LYS A 514 -23.08 -5.81 0.99
N LEU A 515 -23.19 -5.62 2.29
CA LEU A 515 -24.15 -6.36 3.12
C LEU A 515 -25.46 -5.59 3.34
N MET A 516 -25.59 -4.37 2.80
CA MET A 516 -26.81 -3.56 2.79
C MET A 516 -27.02 -2.80 1.49
#